data_AF-A0A6S6G4K3-F1
#
_entry.id   AF-A0A6S6G4K3-F1
#
_cell.length_a   1.000
_cell.length_b   1.000
_cell.length_c   1.000
_cell.angle_alpha   90.00
_cell.angle_beta   90.00
_cell.angle_gamma   90.00
#
_symmetry.space_group_name_H-M   'P 1'
#
loop_
_entity.id
_entity.type
_entity.pdbx_description
1 polymer ?
#
loop_
_entity_poly.entity_id
_entity_poly.type
_entity_poly.pdbx_seq_one_letter_code
_entity_poly.pdbx_strand_id
1 'polypeptide(L)'
;MTALTCTLTNAGRAALLAPGGGGTAAVQIVAAGITATAFTVAPTLTALPVEIKRLATVAGVAIDATTIHVTIRDDSTDAYTARGIGLYLADGTLFAVYGQPQPILSKAEASTFYLAADLKMLAGQASQVTFGNTNFINPPASETVKGVAYLATIAEALAGAVADKLITPASMKAVLDNYVAATKLGAPNGVATLGPDGKLLVAQRPPIDLIDVFPAANQAQMLALAATPGDFAVRADNGRVYVLQITPATVLANWLEISTPAPVSSVNTKVGTVVLYAADVGAVPVERSITGAGLLAGQGGGLGADRVFELLAANAAEALAGLVANKVLTPASLATILARLSASVPTSRTIGGTGLVTGGGALDADRALDVAVASLAEIVAGVTDAKAVTPYGLANLPKSLTPNGYYIWPGGFMMQWIQYRNVFTAEATIPITFPLSFTEMVLPQVATAFISSGTRFKDLIAQIMPASLGSGTVQLQASESQSPRADGFDIIIFGK
;
A
#
# COMPACT_ATOMS: atom_id res chain seq x y z
N MET A 1 8.59 46.50 4.85
CA MET A 1 9.37 46.60 3.59
C MET A 1 9.21 48.01 3.08
N THR A 2 10.30 48.70 2.75
CA THR A 2 10.27 50.02 2.12
C THR A 2 9.64 49.89 0.72
N ALA A 3 8.69 50.75 0.39
CA ALA A 3 8.00 50.71 -0.90
C ALA A 3 8.98 51.03 -2.05
N LEU A 4 8.90 50.25 -3.14
CA LEU A 4 9.74 50.44 -4.31
C LEU A 4 9.33 51.74 -5.00
N THR A 5 10.20 52.75 -5.01
CA THR A 5 9.85 54.07 -5.54
C THR A 5 10.31 54.22 -6.99
N CYS A 6 9.38 54.20 -7.94
CA CYS A 6 9.65 54.42 -9.35
C CYS A 6 10.09 55.87 -9.63
N THR A 7 11.04 56.03 -10.55
CA THR A 7 11.51 57.34 -11.04
C THR A 7 10.82 57.66 -12.36
N LEU A 8 10.19 58.83 -12.45
CA LEU A 8 9.54 59.33 -13.67
C LEU A 8 10.59 59.67 -14.75
N THR A 9 10.36 59.23 -15.99
CA THR A 9 11.25 59.56 -17.11
C THR A 9 10.94 60.95 -17.68
N ASN A 10 11.88 61.53 -18.42
CA ASN A 10 11.68 62.78 -19.14
C ASN A 10 10.54 62.67 -20.17
N ALA A 11 10.40 61.52 -20.83
CA ALA A 11 9.34 61.24 -21.79
C ALA A 11 7.97 61.09 -21.10
N GLY A 12 7.90 60.37 -19.97
CA GLY A 12 6.68 60.25 -19.16
C GLY A 12 6.23 61.58 -18.55
N ARG A 13 7.19 62.39 -18.10
CA ARG A 13 6.91 63.77 -17.67
C ARG A 13 6.39 64.64 -18.81
N ALA A 14 6.92 64.49 -20.02
CA ALA A 14 6.45 65.21 -21.19
C ALA A 14 5.02 64.79 -21.60
N ALA A 15 4.69 63.50 -21.50
CA ALA A 15 3.35 62.99 -21.79
C ALA A 15 2.27 63.55 -20.83
N LEU A 16 2.65 63.92 -19.61
CA LEU A 16 1.76 64.57 -18.64
C LEU A 16 1.53 66.06 -18.92
N LEU A 17 2.25 66.66 -19.87
CA LEU A 17 2.05 68.04 -20.28
C LEU A 17 1.08 68.07 -21.48
N ALA A 18 0.04 68.91 -21.40
CA ALA A 18 -0.88 69.13 -22.51
C ALA A 18 -0.14 69.68 -23.75
N PRO A 19 -0.53 69.28 -24.98
CA PRO A 19 0.06 69.83 -26.21
C PRO A 19 -0.07 71.36 -26.21
N GLY A 20 1.05 72.09 -26.14
CA GLY A 20 1.07 73.56 -26.06
C GLY A 20 1.40 74.16 -24.69
N GLY A 21 1.74 73.36 -23.66
CA GLY A 21 2.47 73.83 -22.48
C GLY A 21 1.66 74.49 -21.34
N GLY A 22 0.32 74.35 -21.34
CA GLY A 22 -0.56 75.07 -20.40
C GLY A 22 -1.35 74.25 -19.37
N GLY A 23 -1.14 72.93 -19.23
CA GLY A 23 -1.91 72.10 -18.29
C GLY A 23 -1.46 70.65 -18.20
N THR A 24 -2.05 69.87 -17.28
CA THR A 24 -1.79 68.44 -17.12
C THR A 24 -2.69 67.61 -18.03
N ALA A 25 -2.12 66.73 -18.85
CA ALA A 25 -2.86 65.80 -19.68
C ALA A 25 -3.15 64.50 -18.90
N ALA A 26 -4.34 63.94 -19.08
CA ALA A 26 -4.67 62.63 -18.55
C ALA A 26 -3.92 61.55 -19.34
N VAL A 27 -3.18 60.70 -18.64
CA VAL A 27 -2.41 59.61 -19.25
C VAL A 27 -2.88 58.29 -18.68
N GLN A 28 -2.82 57.23 -19.50
CA GLN A 28 -3.21 55.90 -19.08
C GLN A 28 -2.00 54.96 -19.10
N ILE A 29 -1.69 54.37 -17.95
CA ILE A 29 -0.69 53.31 -17.85
C ILE A 29 -1.39 52.00 -18.15
N VAL A 30 -0.89 51.28 -19.18
CA VAL A 30 -1.54 50.06 -19.67
C VAL A 30 -0.64 48.83 -19.61
N ALA A 31 0.67 49.01 -19.45
CA ALA A 31 1.59 47.90 -19.37
C ALA A 31 2.78 48.15 -18.46
N ALA A 32 3.41 47.07 -18.01
CA ALA A 32 4.68 47.07 -17.29
C ALA A 32 5.67 46.12 -17.96
N GLY A 33 6.84 46.62 -18.35
CA GLY A 33 7.97 45.81 -18.83
C GLY A 33 8.86 45.35 -17.68
N ILE A 34 9.48 44.19 -17.85
CA ILE A 34 10.39 43.57 -16.88
C ILE A 34 11.76 43.39 -17.53
N THR A 35 12.84 43.57 -16.75
CA THR A 35 14.21 43.22 -17.14
C THR A 35 14.90 42.40 -16.05
N ALA A 36 15.70 41.42 -16.48
CA ALA A 36 16.58 40.65 -15.60
C ALA A 36 17.97 41.25 -15.43
N THR A 37 18.31 42.27 -16.24
CA THR A 37 19.63 42.90 -16.23
C THR A 37 19.63 44.09 -15.28
N ALA A 38 20.65 44.19 -14.42
CA ALA A 38 20.83 45.37 -13.59
C ALA A 38 21.22 46.57 -14.46
N PHE A 39 20.60 47.72 -14.23
CA PHE A 39 20.89 48.97 -14.95
C PHE A 39 20.85 50.16 -13.99
N THR A 40 21.51 51.25 -14.39
CA THR A 40 21.45 52.52 -13.66
C THR A 40 20.18 53.26 -14.01
N VAL A 41 19.28 53.46 -13.03
CA VAL A 41 18.05 54.22 -13.22
C VAL A 41 18.35 55.70 -13.48
N ALA A 42 17.87 56.24 -14.60
CA ALA A 42 18.02 57.65 -14.95
C ALA A 42 16.74 58.18 -15.64
N PRO A 43 16.31 59.43 -15.38
CA PRO A 43 15.16 60.04 -16.06
C PRO A 43 15.34 60.16 -17.58
N THR A 44 16.56 60.07 -18.09
CA THR A 44 16.89 60.16 -19.53
C THR A 44 16.64 58.87 -20.31
N LEU A 45 16.26 57.77 -19.64
CA LEU A 45 15.95 56.51 -20.32
C LEU A 45 14.70 56.64 -21.20
N THR A 46 14.83 56.19 -22.45
CA THR A 46 13.74 56.17 -23.45
C THR A 46 13.15 54.77 -23.67
N ALA A 47 13.86 53.71 -23.25
CA ALA A 47 13.40 52.32 -23.26
C ALA A 47 14.01 51.55 -22.09
N LEU A 48 13.34 50.48 -21.63
CA LEU A 48 13.86 49.62 -20.57
C LEU A 48 15.04 48.78 -21.12
N PRO A 49 16.24 48.82 -20.50
CA PRO A 49 17.39 48.06 -20.98
C PRO A 49 17.15 46.54 -20.94
N VAL A 50 17.36 45.87 -22.08
CA VAL A 50 17.21 44.41 -22.25
C VAL A 50 15.87 43.91 -21.68
N GLU A 51 14.77 44.51 -22.13
CA GLU A 51 13.42 44.09 -21.73
C GLU A 51 13.17 42.64 -22.13
N ILE A 52 12.81 41.81 -21.16
CA ILE A 52 12.56 40.38 -21.37
C ILE A 52 11.07 40.08 -21.54
N LYS A 53 10.19 40.96 -21.06
CA LYS A 53 8.74 40.74 -21.07
C LYS A 53 7.95 42.03 -20.84
N ARG A 54 6.75 42.10 -21.44
CA ARG A 54 5.74 43.15 -21.22
C ARG A 54 4.42 42.58 -20.73
N LEU A 55 3.87 43.14 -19.65
CA LEU A 55 2.67 42.69 -18.95
C LEU A 55 1.56 43.73 -19.05
N ALA A 56 0.35 43.33 -19.48
CA ALA A 56 -0.82 44.21 -19.52
C ALA A 56 -1.59 44.28 -18.18
N THR A 57 -1.21 43.44 -17.22
CA THR A 57 -1.81 43.25 -15.90
C THR A 57 -1.24 44.24 -14.88
N VAL A 58 -1.47 45.52 -15.15
CA VAL A 58 -1.10 46.64 -14.29
C VAL A 58 -2.35 47.39 -13.80
N ALA A 59 -2.41 47.65 -12.50
CA ALA A 59 -3.49 48.37 -11.84
C ALA A 59 -2.90 49.40 -10.87
N GLY A 60 -3.65 50.43 -10.52
CA GLY A 60 -3.18 51.41 -9.56
C GLY A 60 -4.24 52.39 -9.11
N VAL A 61 -3.92 53.12 -8.04
CA VAL A 61 -4.77 54.15 -7.46
C VAL A 61 -3.91 55.28 -6.92
N ALA A 62 -4.40 56.52 -7.05
CA ALA A 62 -3.83 57.64 -6.33
C ALA A 62 -4.16 57.50 -4.84
N ILE A 63 -3.14 57.32 -4.00
CA ILE A 63 -3.32 57.26 -2.54
C ILE A 63 -3.38 58.69 -1.96
N ASP A 64 -2.67 59.62 -2.59
CA ASP A 64 -2.73 61.05 -2.28
C ASP A 64 -2.49 61.90 -3.55
N ALA A 65 -2.42 63.22 -3.41
CA ALA A 65 -2.25 64.14 -4.55
C ALA A 65 -0.89 64.04 -5.26
N THR A 66 0.08 63.34 -4.69
CA THR A 66 1.49 63.23 -5.13
C THR A 66 1.95 61.80 -5.36
N THR A 67 1.21 60.79 -4.89
CA THR A 67 1.65 59.40 -4.88
C THR A 67 0.62 58.50 -5.53
N ILE A 68 1.09 57.70 -6.49
CA ILE A 68 0.31 56.62 -7.08
C ILE A 68 0.89 55.29 -6.62
N HIS A 69 0.03 54.43 -6.11
CA HIS A 69 0.38 53.05 -5.83
C HIS A 69 0.01 52.18 -7.02
N VAL A 70 0.97 51.44 -7.53
CA VAL A 70 0.82 50.59 -8.71
C VAL A 70 1.10 49.15 -8.31
N THR A 71 0.24 48.25 -8.76
CA THR A 71 0.41 46.81 -8.64
C THR A 71 0.52 46.17 -10.01
N ILE A 72 1.50 45.27 -10.16
CA ILE A 72 1.79 44.53 -11.37
C ILE A 72 1.66 43.05 -11.04
N ARG A 73 0.91 42.32 -11.87
CA ARG A 73 0.73 40.88 -11.75
C ARG A 73 1.24 40.16 -13.00
N ASP A 74 1.81 38.97 -12.86
CA ASP A 74 2.05 38.05 -13.99
C ASP A 74 1.71 36.62 -13.57
N ASP A 75 0.68 36.05 -14.18
CA ASP A 75 0.17 34.69 -13.94
C ASP A 75 0.44 33.72 -15.11
N SER A 76 1.23 34.14 -16.10
CA SER A 76 1.70 33.23 -17.16
C SER A 76 2.79 32.27 -16.65
N THR A 77 3.20 31.32 -17.50
CA THR A 77 4.17 30.27 -17.18
C THR A 77 5.64 30.68 -17.35
N ASP A 78 5.94 31.92 -17.74
CA ASP A 78 7.34 32.34 -17.93
C ASP A 78 8.09 32.43 -16.59
N ALA A 79 9.34 31.98 -16.58
CA ALA A 79 10.23 32.03 -15.43
C ALA A 79 11.36 33.04 -15.67
N TYR A 80 11.54 33.97 -14.72
CA TYR A 80 12.55 35.02 -14.81
C TYR A 80 12.86 35.63 -13.45
N THR A 81 14.00 36.29 -13.33
CA THR A 81 14.34 37.11 -12.16
C THR A 81 14.25 38.57 -12.52
N ALA A 82 13.32 39.30 -11.90
CA ALA A 82 13.15 40.74 -12.13
C ALA A 82 14.18 41.53 -11.32
N ARG A 83 14.98 42.35 -12.01
CA ARG A 83 15.90 43.32 -11.41
C ARG A 83 15.49 44.77 -11.69
N GLY A 84 14.58 44.97 -12.63
CA GLY A 84 13.91 46.25 -12.82
C GLY A 84 12.61 46.13 -13.61
N ILE A 85 11.83 47.20 -13.54
CA ILE A 85 10.53 47.36 -14.16
C ILE A 85 10.44 48.72 -14.88
N GLY A 86 9.65 48.77 -15.94
CA GLY A 86 9.30 50.00 -16.65
C GLY A 86 7.79 50.08 -16.86
N LEU A 87 7.15 51.17 -16.46
CA LEU A 87 5.72 51.41 -16.71
C LEU A 87 5.55 52.08 -18.07
N TYR A 88 4.57 51.64 -18.86
CA TYR A 88 4.35 52.09 -20.23
C TYR A 88 2.95 52.66 -20.43
N LEU A 89 2.87 53.72 -21.25
CA LEU A 89 1.63 54.29 -21.76
C LEU A 89 1.13 53.52 -22.98
N ALA A 90 -0.12 53.78 -23.38
CA ALA A 90 -0.78 53.10 -24.51
C ALA A 90 -0.08 53.33 -25.86
N ASP A 91 0.63 54.44 -26.02
CA ASP A 91 1.42 54.77 -27.22
C ASP A 91 2.82 54.12 -27.23
N GLY A 92 3.17 53.36 -26.19
CA GLY A 92 4.47 52.71 -26.01
C GLY A 92 5.53 53.57 -25.32
N THR A 93 5.21 54.80 -24.91
CA THR A 93 6.13 55.68 -24.17
C THR A 93 6.48 55.08 -22.80
N LEU A 94 7.78 55.02 -22.48
CA LEU A 94 8.26 54.61 -21.16
C LEU A 94 8.00 55.72 -20.14
N PHE A 95 7.04 55.49 -19.24
CA PHE A 95 6.54 56.48 -18.29
C PHE A 95 7.42 56.63 -17.04
N ALA A 96 7.71 55.52 -16.36
CA ALA A 96 8.52 55.51 -15.15
C ALA A 96 9.29 54.20 -15.03
N VAL A 97 10.43 54.22 -14.34
CA VAL A 97 11.32 53.05 -14.20
C VAL A 97 11.75 52.85 -12.75
N TYR A 98 11.95 51.59 -12.40
CA TYR A 98 12.64 51.19 -11.17
C TYR A 98 13.62 50.07 -11.49
N GLY A 99 14.78 50.07 -10.87
CA GLY A 99 15.80 49.05 -11.07
C GLY A 99 16.81 49.06 -9.95
N GLN A 100 17.33 47.89 -9.59
CA GLN A 100 18.36 47.76 -8.57
C GLN A 100 19.34 46.64 -8.93
N PRO A 101 20.57 46.63 -8.37
CA PRO A 101 21.56 45.60 -8.67
C PRO A 101 21.13 44.20 -8.22
N GLN A 102 20.41 44.07 -7.12
CA GLN A 102 19.93 42.80 -6.56
C GLN A 102 18.59 42.37 -7.17
N PRO A 103 18.28 41.06 -7.24
CA PRO A 103 16.93 40.58 -7.57
C PRO A 103 15.85 41.28 -6.72
N ILE A 104 14.84 41.86 -7.38
CA ILE A 104 13.64 42.38 -6.71
C ILE A 104 12.75 41.20 -6.33
N LEU A 105 12.50 40.32 -7.31
CA LEU A 105 11.72 39.10 -7.13
C LEU A 105 12.06 38.09 -8.23
N SER A 106 12.12 36.80 -7.89
CA SER A 106 12.30 35.70 -8.85
C SER A 106 10.98 34.94 -9.03
N LYS A 107 10.52 34.84 -10.27
CA LYS A 107 9.31 34.11 -10.64
C LYS A 107 9.69 32.75 -11.24
N ALA A 108 9.13 31.68 -10.66
CA ALA A 108 9.16 30.34 -11.24
C ALA A 108 7.91 30.09 -12.12
N GLU A 109 7.96 29.09 -12.99
CA GLU A 109 6.89 28.74 -13.94
C GLU A 109 5.53 28.56 -13.24
N ALA A 110 5.50 27.84 -12.11
CA ALA A 110 4.29 27.56 -11.34
C ALA A 110 3.86 28.69 -10.38
N SER A 111 4.54 29.84 -10.38
CA SER A 111 4.31 30.92 -9.42
C SER A 111 3.77 32.17 -10.09
N THR A 112 2.82 32.85 -9.44
CA THR A 112 2.33 34.17 -9.86
C THR A 112 3.21 35.27 -9.28
N PHE A 113 3.66 36.19 -10.12
CA PHE A 113 4.40 37.37 -9.69
C PHE A 113 3.41 38.46 -9.28
N TYR A 114 3.61 39.07 -8.11
CA TYR A 114 2.88 40.25 -7.68
C TYR A 114 3.87 41.27 -7.12
N LEU A 115 3.92 42.45 -7.72
CA LEU A 115 4.82 43.52 -7.32
C LEU A 115 4.04 44.81 -7.11
N ALA A 116 4.26 45.44 -5.97
CA ALA A 116 3.74 46.75 -5.67
C ALA A 116 4.89 47.78 -5.70
N ALA A 117 4.65 48.91 -6.36
CA ALA A 117 5.59 50.02 -6.45
C ALA A 117 4.84 51.34 -6.33
N ASP A 118 5.48 52.31 -5.69
CA ASP A 118 4.96 53.66 -5.56
C ASP A 118 5.63 54.56 -6.58
N LEU A 119 4.86 55.44 -7.21
CA LEU A 119 5.37 56.51 -8.05
C LEU A 119 5.10 57.84 -7.37
N LYS A 120 6.16 58.62 -7.14
CA LYS A 120 6.05 59.99 -6.65
C LYS A 120 6.01 60.97 -7.81
N MET A 121 5.09 61.93 -7.72
CA MET A 121 4.77 62.93 -8.73
C MET A 121 4.58 64.31 -8.07
N LEU A 122 4.49 65.38 -8.88
CA LEU A 122 4.16 66.69 -8.34
C LEU A 122 2.68 66.74 -7.93
N ALA A 123 2.35 67.61 -6.97
CA ALA A 123 1.01 67.71 -6.40
C ALA A 123 -0.04 68.00 -7.48
N GLY A 124 -1.12 67.21 -7.48
CA GLY A 124 -2.23 67.30 -8.43
C GLY A 124 -2.08 66.46 -9.70
N GLN A 125 -0.91 65.86 -9.93
CA GLN A 125 -0.67 65.01 -11.11
C GLN A 125 -1.13 63.57 -10.92
N ALA A 126 -1.21 63.08 -9.67
CA ALA A 126 -1.62 61.71 -9.38
C ALA A 126 -3.05 61.39 -9.86
N SER A 127 -3.96 62.36 -9.77
CA SER A 127 -5.36 62.22 -10.21
C SER A 127 -5.54 62.22 -11.74
N GLN A 128 -4.50 62.56 -12.50
CA GLN A 128 -4.52 62.59 -13.98
C GLN A 128 -4.05 61.26 -14.60
N VAL A 129 -3.55 60.33 -13.79
CA VAL A 129 -3.12 59.02 -14.25
C VAL A 129 -4.24 58.02 -14.00
N THR A 130 -4.68 57.37 -15.07
CA THR A 130 -5.70 56.32 -15.00
C THR A 130 -5.10 54.96 -15.35
N PHE A 131 -5.73 53.89 -14.86
CA PHE A 131 -5.32 52.51 -15.08
C PHE A 131 -6.40 51.74 -15.83
N GLY A 132 -6.01 50.79 -16.67
CA GLY A 132 -6.97 50.03 -17.48
C GLY A 132 -7.86 49.06 -16.70
N ASN A 133 -7.41 48.50 -15.58
CA ASN A 133 -8.16 47.50 -14.80
C ASN A 133 -8.02 47.78 -13.29
N THR A 134 -9.14 47.89 -12.56
CA THR A 134 -9.18 48.32 -11.15
C THR A 134 -9.60 47.23 -10.16
N ASN A 135 -9.72 45.97 -10.59
CA ASN A 135 -10.43 44.92 -9.85
C ASN A 135 -9.72 44.32 -8.61
N PHE A 136 -8.63 44.91 -8.09
CA PHE A 136 -7.82 44.28 -7.04
C PHE A 136 -7.33 45.22 -5.90
N ILE A 137 -8.09 46.29 -5.55
CA ILE A 137 -7.78 47.25 -4.45
C ILE A 137 -8.90 47.31 -3.39
N ASN A 138 -8.56 47.40 -2.09
CA ASN A 138 -9.50 47.42 -0.95
C ASN A 138 -9.43 48.75 -0.13
N PRO A 139 -10.33 49.74 -0.35
CA PRO A 139 -10.35 51.02 0.37
C PRO A 139 -11.03 50.96 1.76
N PRO A 140 -10.90 51.98 2.65
CA PRO A 140 -11.62 52.07 3.94
C PRO A 140 -13.12 52.38 3.79
N ALA A 141 -13.96 51.92 4.72
CA ALA A 141 -15.43 52.05 4.64
C ALA A 141 -15.94 53.44 5.09
N SER A 142 -17.00 53.92 4.45
CA SER A 142 -17.76 55.12 4.87
C SER A 142 -19.26 54.91 4.61
N GLU A 143 -20.10 55.85 5.04
CA GLU A 143 -21.55 55.79 4.81
C GLU A 143 -21.92 55.72 3.32
N THR A 144 -21.06 56.20 2.43
CA THR A 144 -21.30 56.24 0.98
C THR A 144 -20.36 55.38 0.14
N VAL A 145 -19.30 54.80 0.72
CA VAL A 145 -18.28 53.98 0.00
C VAL A 145 -18.06 52.66 0.70
N LYS A 146 -18.17 51.55 -0.05
CA LYS A 146 -17.87 50.21 0.45
C LYS A 146 -16.36 50.09 0.70
N GLY A 147 -15.98 49.60 1.88
CA GLY A 147 -14.58 49.41 2.25
C GLY A 147 -14.40 48.62 3.54
N VAL A 148 -13.20 48.71 4.13
CA VAL A 148 -12.83 48.04 5.38
C VAL A 148 -13.00 48.98 6.58
N ALA A 149 -13.65 48.52 7.67
CA ALA A 149 -13.81 49.26 8.93
C ALA A 149 -13.62 48.35 10.16
N TYR A 150 -13.33 48.96 11.31
CA TYR A 150 -13.21 48.23 12.58
C TYR A 150 -14.58 47.93 13.19
N LEU A 151 -14.67 46.81 13.91
CA LEU A 151 -15.85 46.44 14.68
C LEU A 151 -15.82 47.11 16.07
N ALA A 152 -16.96 47.64 16.50
CA ALA A 152 -17.14 48.18 17.84
C ALA A 152 -17.16 47.05 18.88
N THR A 153 -16.55 47.30 20.04
CA THR A 153 -16.71 46.42 21.21
C THR A 153 -18.08 46.65 21.88
N ILE A 154 -18.52 45.71 22.72
CA ILE A 154 -19.80 45.82 23.44
C ILE A 154 -19.80 47.04 24.39
N ALA A 155 -18.67 47.34 25.04
CA ALA A 155 -18.54 48.49 25.93
C ALA A 155 -18.69 49.82 25.17
N GLU A 156 -18.09 49.92 23.99
CA GLU A 156 -18.23 51.10 23.13
C GLU A 156 -19.66 51.25 22.59
N ALA A 157 -20.32 50.14 22.26
CA ALA A 157 -21.71 50.13 21.83
C ALA A 157 -22.68 50.55 22.96
N LEU A 158 -22.44 50.13 24.21
CA LEU A 158 -23.21 50.56 25.37
C LEU A 158 -23.00 52.04 25.71
N ALA A 159 -21.78 52.55 25.51
CA ALA A 159 -21.45 53.95 25.77
C ALA A 159 -21.95 54.91 24.68
N GLY A 160 -22.05 54.44 23.42
CA GLY A 160 -22.62 55.20 22.30
C GLY A 160 -21.81 56.43 21.84
N ALA A 161 -20.50 56.48 22.12
CA ALA A 161 -19.67 57.68 21.92
C ALA A 161 -18.74 57.65 20.69
N VAL A 162 -18.65 56.53 19.95
CA VAL A 162 -17.68 56.32 18.85
C VAL A 162 -18.43 56.12 17.53
N ALA A 163 -18.13 56.94 16.50
CA ALA A 163 -18.90 57.01 15.25
C ALA A 163 -18.25 56.28 14.05
N ASP A 164 -16.98 55.89 14.12
CA ASP A 164 -16.19 55.33 13.02
C ASP A 164 -16.04 53.80 13.06
N LYS A 165 -16.91 53.12 13.82
CA LYS A 165 -16.91 51.66 13.97
C LYS A 165 -18.27 51.06 13.65
N LEU A 166 -18.26 49.85 13.09
CA LEU A 166 -19.47 49.10 12.79
C LEU A 166 -19.88 48.19 13.95
N ILE A 167 -21.18 48.10 14.21
CA ILE A 167 -21.76 47.17 15.19
C ILE A 167 -22.12 45.86 14.48
N THR A 168 -21.76 44.74 15.07
CA THR A 168 -22.20 43.42 14.60
C THR A 168 -23.59 43.07 15.15
N PRO A 169 -24.36 42.17 14.49
CA PRO A 169 -25.59 41.63 15.07
C PRO A 169 -25.39 41.01 16.46
N ALA A 170 -24.24 40.39 16.72
CA ALA A 170 -23.92 39.80 18.02
C ALA A 170 -23.74 40.86 19.12
N SER A 171 -22.99 41.93 18.85
CA SER A 171 -22.84 43.05 19.79
C SER A 171 -24.17 43.79 19.99
N MET A 172 -24.98 43.95 18.95
CA MET A 172 -26.30 44.57 19.07
C MET A 172 -27.24 43.73 19.93
N LYS A 173 -27.25 42.41 19.72
CA LYS A 173 -28.04 41.48 20.53
C LYS A 173 -27.63 41.55 22.00
N ALA A 174 -26.34 41.56 22.30
CA ALA A 174 -25.84 41.65 23.68
C ALA A 174 -26.28 42.92 24.41
N VAL A 175 -26.37 44.06 23.69
CA VAL A 175 -26.89 45.32 24.24
C VAL A 175 -28.40 45.22 24.49
N LEU A 176 -29.15 44.66 23.56
CA LEU A 176 -30.61 44.54 23.66
C LEU A 176 -31.07 43.49 24.68
N ASP A 177 -30.30 42.43 24.90
CA ASP A 177 -30.66 41.34 25.83
C ASP A 177 -30.86 41.83 27.27
N ASN A 178 -30.26 42.96 27.66
CA ASN A 178 -30.40 43.56 29.00
C ASN A 178 -31.26 44.83 29.00
N TYR A 179 -31.83 45.21 27.85
CA TYR A 179 -32.62 46.43 27.75
C TYR A 179 -34.07 46.17 28.16
N VAL A 180 -34.51 46.86 29.21
CA VAL A 180 -35.92 46.95 29.56
C VAL A 180 -36.38 48.38 29.29
N ALA A 181 -37.43 48.53 28.50
CA ALA A 181 -38.04 49.84 28.27
C ALA A 181 -38.55 50.43 29.59
N ALA A 182 -38.16 51.66 29.90
CA ALA A 182 -38.55 52.35 31.14
C ALA A 182 -40.08 52.38 31.34
N THR A 183 -40.86 52.41 30.25
CA THR A 183 -42.33 52.39 30.24
C THR A 183 -42.94 51.06 30.72
N LYS A 184 -42.15 50.00 30.82
CA LYS A 184 -42.58 48.67 31.28
C LYS A 184 -42.23 48.42 32.74
N LEU A 185 -41.45 49.29 33.38
CA LEU A 185 -41.02 49.12 34.76
C LEU A 185 -42.18 49.43 35.71
N GLY A 186 -42.67 48.41 36.42
CA GLY A 186 -43.71 48.52 37.44
C GLY A 186 -45.11 48.90 36.92
N ALA A 187 -45.34 48.77 35.62
CA ALA A 187 -46.63 48.98 34.98
C ALA A 187 -47.44 47.66 34.87
N PRO A 188 -48.78 47.72 34.78
CA PRO A 188 -49.60 46.56 34.43
C PRO A 188 -49.12 45.92 33.12
N ASN A 189 -49.02 44.58 33.08
CA ASN A 189 -48.44 43.81 31.96
C ASN A 189 -46.98 44.17 31.62
N GLY A 190 -46.25 44.76 32.58
CA GLY A 190 -44.83 45.08 32.51
C GLY A 190 -43.98 44.12 33.33
N VAL A 191 -42.78 44.57 33.70
CA VAL A 191 -41.87 43.84 34.59
C VAL A 191 -41.93 44.44 35.99
N ALA A 192 -41.79 43.59 37.01
CA ALA A 192 -41.74 44.04 38.39
C ALA A 192 -40.43 44.80 38.67
N THR A 193 -40.48 45.74 39.61
CA THR A 193 -39.32 46.57 39.98
C THR A 193 -38.85 46.25 41.38
N LEU A 194 -37.54 46.36 41.59
CA LEU A 194 -36.93 46.12 42.89
C LEU A 194 -36.72 47.44 43.64
N GLY A 195 -36.89 47.37 44.96
CA GLY A 195 -36.51 48.44 45.87
C GLY A 195 -34.99 48.49 46.12
N PRO A 196 -34.51 49.49 46.89
CA PRO A 196 -33.10 49.63 47.25
C PRO A 196 -32.51 48.42 48.00
N ASP A 197 -33.37 47.59 48.60
CA ASP A 197 -33.03 46.34 49.30
C ASP A 197 -32.99 45.10 48.38
N GLY A 198 -33.20 45.29 47.07
CA GLY A 198 -33.19 44.22 46.08
C GLY A 198 -34.44 43.33 46.08
N LYS A 199 -35.51 43.73 46.79
CA LYS A 199 -36.77 42.98 46.85
C LYS A 199 -37.86 43.65 46.03
N LEU A 200 -38.89 42.87 45.66
CA LEU A 200 -40.10 43.42 45.03
C LEU A 200 -40.70 44.51 45.91
N LEU A 201 -41.01 45.65 45.30
CA LEU A 201 -41.66 46.76 46.01
C LEU A 201 -42.98 46.29 46.65
N VAL A 202 -43.26 46.73 47.88
CA VAL A 202 -44.45 46.28 48.64
C VAL A 202 -45.75 46.53 47.87
N ALA A 203 -45.82 47.63 47.11
CA ALA A 203 -46.99 47.97 46.28
C ALA A 203 -47.24 47.00 45.11
N GLN A 204 -46.26 46.16 44.74
CA GLN A 204 -46.37 45.16 43.67
C GLN A 204 -46.62 43.74 44.19
N ARG A 205 -46.60 43.54 45.51
CA ARG A 205 -46.82 42.23 46.12
C ARG A 205 -48.33 41.97 46.26
N PRO A 206 -48.84 40.78 45.89
CA PRO A 206 -50.18 40.37 46.27
C PRO A 206 -50.32 40.39 47.80
N PRO A 207 -51.50 40.75 48.34
CA PRO A 207 -51.82 40.47 49.73
C PRO A 207 -51.78 38.95 49.93
N ILE A 208 -50.83 38.44 50.71
CA ILE A 208 -50.85 37.08 51.25
C ILE A 208 -50.94 37.23 52.75
N ASP A 209 -51.99 36.66 53.36
CA ASP A 209 -52.10 36.60 54.81
C ASP A 209 -50.91 35.77 55.34
N LEU A 210 -50.31 36.18 56.46
CA LEU A 210 -49.20 35.41 57.05
C LEU A 210 -49.74 34.04 57.44
N ILE A 211 -49.12 32.98 56.92
CA ILE A 211 -49.38 31.60 57.31
C ILE A 211 -48.71 31.37 58.66
N ASP A 212 -49.52 31.13 59.69
CA ASP A 212 -49.07 30.81 61.03
C ASP A 212 -49.04 29.28 61.26
N VAL A 213 -48.08 28.83 62.07
CA VAL A 213 -47.95 27.43 62.49
C VAL A 213 -48.18 27.34 63.99
N PHE A 214 -49.31 26.77 64.38
CA PHE A 214 -49.73 26.63 65.76
C PHE A 214 -49.40 25.24 66.33
N PRO A 215 -48.66 25.16 67.44
CA PRO A 215 -48.55 23.92 68.20
C PRO A 215 -49.84 23.67 69.01
N ALA A 216 -50.43 22.47 68.87
CA ALA A 216 -51.58 22.03 69.65
C ALA A 216 -51.27 20.71 70.36
N ALA A 217 -51.49 20.62 71.67
CA ALA A 217 -51.21 19.40 72.43
C ALA A 217 -52.21 18.28 72.13
N ASN A 218 -53.41 18.62 71.64
CA ASN A 218 -54.48 17.69 71.31
C ASN A 218 -55.50 18.35 70.37
N GLN A 219 -56.48 17.56 69.90
CA GLN A 219 -57.54 18.06 69.02
C GLN A 219 -58.34 19.24 69.59
N ALA A 220 -58.63 19.26 70.90
CA ALA A 220 -59.43 20.33 71.48
C ALA A 220 -58.70 21.67 71.42
N GLN A 221 -57.38 21.68 71.66
CA GLN A 221 -56.55 22.87 71.49
C GLN A 221 -56.44 23.30 70.02
N MET A 222 -56.35 22.36 69.08
CA MET A 222 -56.34 22.67 67.64
C MET A 222 -57.64 23.38 67.20
N LEU A 223 -58.80 22.89 67.65
CA LEU A 223 -60.10 23.48 67.29
C LEU A 223 -60.36 24.84 67.96
N ALA A 224 -59.60 25.18 68.99
CA ALA A 224 -59.70 26.47 69.69
C ALA A 224 -58.76 27.56 69.13
N LEU A 225 -57.96 27.24 68.11
CA LEU A 225 -57.02 28.19 67.50
C LEU A 225 -57.77 29.30 66.76
N ALA A 226 -57.25 30.53 66.87
CA ALA A 226 -57.68 31.67 66.06
C ALA A 226 -57.04 31.63 64.66
N ALA A 227 -57.11 30.46 64.01
CA ALA A 227 -56.50 30.18 62.71
C ALA A 227 -57.38 30.65 61.54
N THR A 228 -56.72 31.07 60.47
CA THR A 228 -57.30 31.45 59.16
C THR A 228 -57.00 30.38 58.11
N PRO A 229 -57.75 30.32 56.98
CA PRO A 229 -57.49 29.34 55.94
C PRO A 229 -56.06 29.45 55.41
N GLY A 230 -55.31 28.35 55.46
CA GLY A 230 -53.88 28.29 55.14
C GLY A 230 -52.98 28.06 56.35
N ASP A 231 -53.46 28.34 57.57
CA ASP A 231 -52.69 28.11 58.80
C ASP A 231 -52.56 26.63 59.13
N PHE A 232 -51.44 26.29 59.77
CA PHE A 232 -51.10 24.92 60.14
C PHE A 232 -51.29 24.70 61.63
N ALA A 233 -51.80 23.52 61.98
CA ALA A 233 -51.76 23.01 63.33
C ALA A 233 -50.92 21.73 63.39
N VAL A 234 -49.94 21.72 64.29
CA VAL A 234 -49.12 20.54 64.57
C VAL A 234 -49.64 19.89 65.84
N ARG A 235 -50.17 18.68 65.70
CA ARG A 235 -50.76 17.93 66.80
C ARG A 235 -49.73 17.01 67.46
N ALA A 236 -49.37 17.32 68.70
CA ALA A 236 -48.36 16.57 69.46
C ALA A 236 -48.83 15.16 69.86
N ASP A 237 -50.14 14.94 69.98
CA ASP A 237 -50.72 13.67 70.42
C ASP A 237 -50.63 12.55 69.39
N ASN A 238 -50.57 12.88 68.09
CA ASN A 238 -50.52 11.90 67.00
C ASN A 238 -49.39 12.15 66.00
N GLY A 239 -48.60 13.21 66.17
CA GLY A 239 -47.50 13.59 65.28
C GLY A 239 -47.94 14.02 63.89
N ARG A 240 -49.23 14.38 63.71
CA ARG A 240 -49.80 14.75 62.41
C ARG A 240 -49.88 16.26 62.25
N VAL A 241 -49.83 16.69 60.99
CA VAL A 241 -49.95 18.08 60.59
C VAL A 241 -51.28 18.27 59.87
N TYR A 242 -51.99 19.32 60.28
CA TYR A 242 -53.28 19.70 59.72
C TYR A 242 -53.18 21.12 59.16
N VAL A 243 -53.86 21.39 58.06
CA VAL A 243 -54.01 22.73 57.50
C VAL A 243 -55.49 23.12 57.51
N LEU A 244 -55.80 24.32 57.99
CA LEU A 244 -57.17 24.83 57.96
C LEU A 244 -57.52 25.20 56.51
N GLN A 245 -58.52 24.55 55.93
CA GLN A 245 -58.95 24.81 54.55
C GLN A 245 -60.06 25.86 54.50
N ILE A 246 -60.87 25.96 55.55
CA ILE A 246 -62.03 26.86 55.59
C ILE A 246 -62.38 27.22 57.03
N THR A 247 -62.91 28.41 57.28
CA THR A 247 -63.40 28.81 58.61
C THR A 247 -64.83 28.30 58.86
N PRO A 248 -65.21 28.00 60.11
CA PRO A 248 -64.46 28.25 61.35
C PRO A 248 -63.46 27.13 61.71
N ALA A 249 -62.38 27.48 62.43
CA ALA A 249 -61.38 26.53 62.95
C ALA A 249 -61.93 25.52 63.97
N THR A 250 -63.11 25.80 64.52
CA THR A 250 -63.80 24.97 65.52
C THR A 250 -64.34 23.65 64.98
N VAL A 251 -64.37 23.47 63.65
CA VAL A 251 -64.91 22.27 62.99
C VAL A 251 -63.75 21.41 62.47
N LEU A 252 -63.63 20.18 62.96
CA LEU A 252 -62.55 19.26 62.57
C LEU A 252 -62.52 18.96 61.07
N ALA A 253 -63.68 18.86 60.41
CA ALA A 253 -63.76 18.59 58.97
C ALA A 253 -63.17 19.72 58.10
N ASN A 254 -62.97 20.91 58.68
CA ASN A 254 -62.34 22.02 57.99
C ASN A 254 -60.81 21.92 57.98
N TRP A 255 -60.25 21.01 58.78
CA TRP A 255 -58.82 20.72 58.85
C TRP A 255 -58.49 19.53 57.96
N LEU A 256 -57.63 19.75 56.97
CA LEU A 256 -57.11 18.69 56.11
C LEU A 256 -55.83 18.11 56.71
N GLU A 257 -55.79 16.80 56.91
CA GLU A 257 -54.57 16.09 57.26
C GLU A 257 -53.64 15.97 56.06
N ILE A 258 -52.35 16.29 56.27
CA ILE A 258 -51.31 16.06 55.26
C ILE A 258 -50.71 14.67 55.49
N SER A 259 -51.00 13.72 54.60
CA SER A 259 -50.43 12.36 54.64
C SER A 259 -49.14 12.28 53.80
N THR A 260 -48.10 11.63 54.33
CA THR A 260 -46.89 11.26 53.57
C THR A 260 -46.99 9.80 53.09
N PRO A 261 -46.60 9.44 51.85
CA PRO A 261 -46.65 8.06 51.37
C PRO A 261 -45.80 7.11 52.21
N ALA A 262 -46.24 5.86 52.33
CA ALA A 262 -45.49 4.83 53.04
C ALA A 262 -44.17 4.48 52.31
N PRO A 263 -43.09 4.18 53.04
CA PRO A 263 -41.83 3.68 52.44
C PRO A 263 -42.04 2.32 51.75
N VAL A 264 -41.05 1.90 50.92
CA VAL A 264 -41.04 0.61 50.19
C VAL A 264 -41.41 -0.53 51.14
N SER A 265 -42.52 -1.21 50.86
CA SER A 265 -43.09 -2.23 51.73
C SER A 265 -42.53 -3.63 51.51
N SER A 266 -42.02 -3.93 50.30
CA SER A 266 -41.35 -5.21 50.00
C SER A 266 -40.42 -5.13 48.79
N VAL A 267 -39.43 -6.02 48.74
CA VAL A 267 -38.59 -6.31 47.55
C VAL A 267 -38.51 -7.82 47.38
N ASN A 268 -38.86 -8.32 46.19
CA ASN A 268 -38.89 -9.76 45.89
C ASN A 268 -39.55 -10.60 47.01
N THR A 269 -40.80 -10.24 47.35
CA THR A 269 -41.64 -10.86 48.40
C THR A 269 -41.10 -10.82 49.84
N LYS A 270 -39.95 -10.18 50.10
CA LYS A 270 -39.43 -9.95 51.45
C LYS A 270 -40.01 -8.66 52.04
N VAL A 271 -40.46 -8.72 53.29
CA VAL A 271 -41.06 -7.61 54.07
C VAL A 271 -40.28 -7.40 55.37
N GLY A 272 -40.31 -6.19 55.94
CA GLY A 272 -39.55 -5.85 57.17
C GLY A 272 -38.10 -5.43 56.87
N THR A 273 -37.12 -5.91 57.66
CA THR A 273 -35.68 -5.70 57.36
C THR A 273 -35.27 -6.53 56.15
N VAL A 274 -35.19 -5.90 54.98
CA VAL A 274 -34.87 -6.58 53.72
C VAL A 274 -33.36 -6.81 53.59
N VAL A 275 -32.93 -8.06 53.75
CA VAL A 275 -31.58 -8.53 53.40
C VAL A 275 -31.63 -9.23 52.03
N LEU A 276 -30.91 -8.69 51.06
CA LEU A 276 -30.87 -9.20 49.68
C LEU A 276 -29.62 -10.05 49.44
N TYR A 277 -29.80 -11.14 48.70
CA TYR A 277 -28.76 -11.94 48.08
C TYR A 277 -28.80 -11.74 46.56
N ALA A 278 -27.73 -12.10 45.86
CA ALA A 278 -27.61 -11.90 44.42
C ALA A 278 -28.79 -12.51 43.62
N ALA A 279 -29.31 -13.67 44.06
CA ALA A 279 -30.44 -14.34 43.44
C ALA A 279 -31.76 -13.56 43.54
N ASP A 280 -31.92 -12.67 44.53
CA ASP A 280 -33.15 -11.89 44.72
C ASP A 280 -33.35 -10.79 43.66
N VAL A 281 -32.28 -10.43 42.95
CA VAL A 281 -32.25 -9.33 41.99
C VAL A 281 -31.67 -9.73 40.64
N GLY A 282 -31.42 -11.03 40.42
CA GLY A 282 -30.76 -11.52 39.21
C GLY A 282 -29.31 -11.05 39.05
N ALA A 283 -28.64 -10.67 40.14
CA ALA A 283 -27.23 -10.28 40.11
C ALA A 283 -26.35 -11.50 39.82
N VAL A 284 -25.29 -11.27 39.04
CA VAL A 284 -24.34 -12.31 38.64
C VAL A 284 -23.66 -12.90 39.90
N PRO A 285 -23.69 -14.23 40.11
CA PRO A 285 -23.06 -14.85 41.27
C PRO A 285 -21.54 -14.66 41.24
N VAL A 286 -21.00 -13.92 42.22
CA VAL A 286 -19.56 -13.65 42.36
C VAL A 286 -18.75 -14.86 42.83
N GLU A 287 -19.41 -15.91 43.30
CA GLU A 287 -18.77 -17.17 43.75
C GLU A 287 -18.46 -18.13 42.60
N ARG A 288 -18.99 -17.89 41.39
CA ARG A 288 -18.67 -18.71 40.22
C ARG A 288 -17.44 -18.14 39.49
N SER A 289 -16.54 -19.03 39.11
CA SER A 289 -15.32 -18.69 38.36
C SER A 289 -15.21 -19.48 37.07
N ILE A 290 -14.65 -18.86 36.03
CA ILE A 290 -14.22 -19.54 34.82
C ILE A 290 -12.80 -20.08 35.07
N THR A 291 -12.56 -21.35 34.76
CA THR A 291 -11.23 -21.98 34.84
C THR A 291 -10.71 -22.28 33.44
N GLY A 292 -9.49 -21.82 33.13
CA GLY A 292 -8.77 -22.17 31.91
C GLY A 292 -7.86 -23.37 32.11
N ALA A 293 -7.76 -24.22 31.09
CA ALA A 293 -6.87 -25.38 31.04
C ALA A 293 -6.10 -25.41 29.70
N GLY A 294 -5.02 -26.20 29.62
CA GLY A 294 -4.21 -26.32 28.41
C GLY A 294 -3.57 -24.98 28.00
N LEU A 295 -3.81 -24.53 26.77
CA LEU A 295 -3.27 -23.28 26.23
C LEU A 295 -3.81 -22.01 26.92
N LEU A 296 -4.93 -22.14 27.65
CA LEU A 296 -5.51 -21.08 28.48
C LEU A 296 -5.24 -21.31 29.97
N ALA A 297 -4.30 -22.19 30.34
CA ALA A 297 -3.96 -22.44 31.74
C ALA A 297 -3.55 -21.12 32.42
N GLY A 298 -4.20 -20.81 33.55
CA GLY A 298 -4.02 -19.55 34.28
C GLY A 298 -4.89 -18.39 33.80
N GLN A 299 -5.56 -18.52 32.66
CA GLN A 299 -6.62 -17.60 32.23
C GLN A 299 -7.95 -18.02 32.87
N GLY A 300 -8.74 -17.06 33.36
CA GLY A 300 -9.97 -17.33 34.11
C GLY A 300 -10.31 -16.24 35.12
N GLY A 301 -11.14 -16.58 36.11
CA GLY A 301 -11.51 -15.69 37.23
C GLY A 301 -13.01 -15.52 37.40
N GLY A 302 -13.41 -14.69 38.37
CA GLY A 302 -14.80 -14.43 38.72
C GLY A 302 -15.56 -13.63 37.65
N LEU A 303 -16.88 -13.72 37.68
CA LEU A 303 -17.82 -13.14 36.71
C LEU A 303 -18.19 -11.66 36.98
N GLY A 304 -17.42 -10.95 37.82
CA GLY A 304 -17.72 -9.57 38.21
C GLY A 304 -17.39 -8.51 37.15
N ALA A 305 -16.79 -8.88 36.02
CA ALA A 305 -16.45 -8.01 34.90
C ALA A 305 -16.27 -8.83 33.62
N ASP A 306 -16.28 -8.17 32.45
CA ASP A 306 -15.96 -8.77 31.17
C ASP A 306 -14.54 -9.37 31.17
N ARG A 307 -14.38 -10.54 30.55
CA ARG A 307 -13.12 -11.30 30.51
C ARG A 307 -12.66 -11.48 29.07
N VAL A 308 -11.36 -11.34 28.86
CA VAL A 308 -10.69 -11.62 27.58
C VAL A 308 -9.82 -12.86 27.75
N PHE A 309 -9.98 -13.84 26.85
CA PHE A 309 -9.11 -15.02 26.77
C PHE A 309 -8.19 -14.85 25.57
N GLU A 310 -6.88 -14.80 25.84
CA GLU A 310 -5.87 -14.66 24.79
C GLU A 310 -5.16 -15.98 24.53
N LEU A 311 -5.09 -16.36 23.24
CA LEU A 311 -4.24 -17.44 22.76
C LEU A 311 -3.05 -16.82 22.03
N LEU A 312 -1.85 -16.98 22.59
CA LEU A 312 -0.64 -16.43 22.02
C LEU A 312 -0.22 -17.25 20.79
N ALA A 313 -0.10 -16.59 19.64
CA ALA A 313 0.41 -17.20 18.42
C ALA A 313 1.93 -17.40 18.50
N ALA A 314 2.39 -18.60 18.13
CA ALA A 314 3.80 -18.87 17.92
C ALA A 314 4.28 -18.13 16.66
N ASN A 315 5.40 -17.42 16.77
CA ASN A 315 6.07 -16.86 15.59
C ASN A 315 6.76 -17.98 14.78
N ALA A 316 7.26 -17.66 13.59
CA ALA A 316 7.90 -18.62 12.69
C ALA A 316 9.11 -19.35 13.31
N ALA A 317 9.92 -18.65 14.11
CA ALA A 317 11.09 -19.24 14.76
C ALA A 317 10.70 -20.17 15.91
N GLU A 318 9.72 -19.77 16.73
CA GLU A 318 9.19 -20.57 17.83
C GLU A 318 8.52 -21.86 17.32
N ALA A 319 7.68 -21.72 16.29
CA ALA A 319 7.02 -22.85 15.64
C ALA A 319 8.04 -23.84 15.07
N LEU A 320 9.13 -23.33 14.49
CA LEU A 320 10.18 -24.14 13.90
C LEU A 320 11.08 -24.82 14.94
N ALA A 321 11.35 -24.15 16.06
CA ALA A 321 12.13 -24.72 17.15
C ALA A 321 11.35 -25.83 17.88
N GLY A 322 10.01 -25.73 17.93
CA GLY A 322 9.16 -26.73 18.59
C GLY A 322 9.39 -26.83 20.12
N LEU A 323 9.99 -25.81 20.73
CA LEU A 323 10.37 -25.81 22.15
C LEU A 323 9.32 -25.17 23.06
N VAL A 324 8.39 -24.40 22.51
CA VAL A 324 7.40 -23.63 23.27
C VAL A 324 6.06 -24.37 23.27
N ALA A 325 5.65 -24.88 24.43
CA ALA A 325 4.44 -25.70 24.57
C ALA A 325 3.14 -24.90 24.79
N ASN A 326 3.23 -23.60 25.07
CA ASN A 326 2.10 -22.76 25.48
C ASN A 326 1.67 -21.73 24.42
N LYS A 327 1.95 -21.99 23.14
CA LYS A 327 1.56 -21.12 22.02
C LYS A 327 0.86 -21.92 20.91
N VAL A 328 -0.06 -21.26 20.21
CA VAL A 328 -0.79 -21.85 19.07
C VAL A 328 -0.04 -21.67 17.76
N LEU A 329 -0.02 -22.73 16.94
CA LEU A 329 0.40 -22.62 15.55
C LEU A 329 -0.69 -21.93 14.72
N THR A 330 -0.29 -20.97 13.91
CA THR A 330 -1.19 -20.25 12.99
C THR A 330 -0.85 -20.67 11.55
N PRO A 331 -1.75 -20.43 10.57
CA PRO A 331 -1.42 -20.66 9.16
C PRO A 331 -0.11 -19.99 8.73
N ALA A 332 0.21 -18.80 9.27
CA ALA A 332 1.45 -18.08 8.96
C ALA A 332 2.70 -18.79 9.50
N SER A 333 2.67 -19.28 10.75
CA SER A 333 3.83 -20.00 11.32
C SER A 333 3.95 -21.43 10.77
N LEU A 334 2.83 -22.07 10.44
CA LEU A 334 2.79 -23.36 9.74
C LEU A 334 3.39 -23.27 8.33
N ALA A 335 3.15 -22.17 7.59
CA ALA A 335 3.70 -21.98 6.25
C ALA A 335 5.24 -22.07 6.22
N THR A 336 5.92 -21.64 7.29
CA THR A 336 7.38 -21.74 7.42
C THR A 336 7.83 -23.20 7.55
N ILE A 337 7.12 -24.00 8.34
CA ILE A 337 7.38 -25.44 8.50
C ILE A 337 7.16 -26.15 7.16
N LEU A 338 6.05 -25.86 6.48
CA LEU A 338 5.72 -26.43 5.16
C LEU A 338 6.76 -26.07 4.11
N ALA A 339 7.25 -24.82 4.09
CA ALA A 339 8.32 -24.39 3.20
C ALA A 339 9.62 -25.19 3.47
N ARG A 340 10.02 -25.38 4.73
CA ARG A 340 11.20 -26.21 5.05
C ARG A 340 11.00 -27.66 4.65
N LEU A 341 9.82 -28.23 4.88
CA LEU A 341 9.53 -29.62 4.51
C LEU A 341 9.57 -29.80 2.99
N SER A 342 9.03 -28.83 2.24
CA SER A 342 9.13 -28.82 0.77
C SER A 342 10.58 -28.70 0.26
N ALA A 343 11.47 -28.09 1.03
CA ALA A 343 12.89 -27.98 0.71
C ALA A 343 13.73 -29.19 1.13
N SER A 344 13.21 -30.08 1.99
CA SER A 344 13.94 -31.26 2.50
C SER A 344 14.28 -32.29 1.42
N VAL A 345 13.49 -32.36 0.36
CA VAL A 345 13.91 -32.96 -0.92
C VAL A 345 14.21 -31.79 -1.83
N PRO A 346 15.48 -31.36 -1.98
CA PRO A 346 15.78 -30.27 -2.88
C PRO A 346 15.43 -30.74 -4.28
N THR A 347 14.39 -30.16 -4.87
CA THR A 347 14.02 -30.40 -6.29
C THR A 347 15.13 -29.98 -7.25
N SER A 348 16.14 -29.26 -6.74
CA SER A 348 17.41 -28.96 -7.43
C SER A 348 18.39 -30.14 -7.50
N ARG A 349 18.20 -31.21 -6.72
CA ARG A 349 19.03 -32.41 -6.84
C ARG A 349 18.56 -33.24 -8.03
N THR A 350 19.53 -33.61 -8.87
CA THR A 350 19.31 -34.46 -10.03
C THR A 350 20.05 -35.79 -9.87
N ILE A 351 19.45 -36.87 -10.34
CA ILE A 351 20.15 -38.12 -10.62
C ILE A 351 20.72 -38.00 -12.04
N GLY A 352 22.04 -38.11 -12.19
CA GLY A 352 22.71 -38.16 -13.48
C GLY A 352 23.25 -39.56 -13.76
N GLY A 353 23.18 -39.98 -15.03
CA GLY A 353 23.92 -41.13 -15.54
C GLY A 353 25.18 -40.67 -16.25
N THR A 354 26.29 -41.39 -16.07
CA THR A 354 27.52 -41.22 -16.85
C THR A 354 27.95 -42.58 -17.42
N GLY A 355 28.48 -42.61 -18.64
CA GLY A 355 28.89 -43.84 -19.30
C GLY A 355 27.69 -44.66 -19.78
N LEU A 356 27.54 -45.89 -19.27
CA LEU A 356 26.52 -46.85 -19.72
C LEU A 356 25.09 -46.53 -19.24
N VAL A 357 24.95 -45.77 -18.16
CA VAL A 357 23.64 -45.49 -17.56
C VAL A 357 23.06 -44.22 -18.20
N THR A 358 21.85 -44.34 -18.72
CA THR A 358 21.06 -43.24 -19.28
C THR A 358 19.80 -42.99 -18.45
N GLY A 359 19.13 -41.86 -18.67
CA GLY A 359 17.96 -41.44 -17.90
C GLY A 359 18.32 -40.52 -16.73
N GLY A 360 17.51 -40.58 -15.67
CA GLY A 360 17.65 -39.70 -14.50
C GLY A 360 16.81 -38.43 -14.59
N GLY A 361 17.33 -37.32 -14.05
CA GLY A 361 16.63 -36.03 -13.96
C GLY A 361 16.41 -35.57 -12.52
N ALA A 362 15.57 -34.55 -12.33
CA ALA A 362 15.25 -33.99 -11.02
C ALA A 362 14.51 -34.99 -10.12
N LEU A 363 14.69 -34.88 -8.80
CA LEU A 363 14.00 -35.73 -7.80
C LEU A 363 12.55 -35.30 -7.52
N ASP A 364 11.88 -34.67 -8.49
CA ASP A 364 10.50 -34.19 -8.39
C ASP A 364 9.44 -35.24 -8.78
N ALA A 365 9.87 -36.44 -9.17
CA ALA A 365 9.04 -37.63 -9.37
C ALA A 365 9.95 -38.88 -9.47
N ASP A 366 9.36 -40.07 -9.61
CA ASP A 366 10.11 -41.31 -9.84
C ASP A 366 11.00 -41.20 -11.09
N ARG A 367 12.25 -41.67 -10.97
CA ARG A 367 13.25 -41.62 -12.05
C ARG A 367 13.56 -43.01 -12.57
N ALA A 368 13.51 -43.18 -13.89
CA ALA A 368 13.99 -44.37 -14.56
C ALA A 368 15.47 -44.21 -14.94
N LEU A 369 16.25 -45.26 -14.72
CA LEU A 369 17.62 -45.40 -15.19
C LEU A 369 17.67 -46.64 -16.07
N ASP A 370 18.31 -46.52 -17.23
CA ASP A 370 18.40 -47.60 -18.20
C ASP A 370 19.84 -47.84 -18.64
N VAL A 371 20.14 -49.11 -18.94
CA VAL A 371 21.40 -49.56 -19.52
C VAL A 371 21.08 -50.32 -20.79
N ALA A 372 21.28 -49.66 -21.93
CA ALA A 372 20.96 -50.22 -23.22
C ALA A 372 21.82 -51.46 -23.50
N VAL A 373 21.16 -52.54 -23.90
CA VAL A 373 21.82 -53.81 -24.27
C VAL A 373 22.31 -53.73 -25.72
N ALA A 374 23.54 -54.18 -25.97
CA ALA A 374 24.11 -54.28 -27.30
C ALA A 374 23.44 -55.41 -28.12
N SER A 375 23.04 -55.09 -29.36
CA SER A 375 22.56 -56.09 -30.32
C SER A 375 23.70 -56.97 -30.84
N LEU A 376 23.36 -58.12 -31.44
CA LEU A 376 24.37 -59.03 -32.01
C LEU A 376 25.26 -58.37 -33.06
N ALA A 377 24.66 -57.53 -33.92
CA ALA A 377 25.40 -56.77 -34.93
C ALA A 377 26.39 -55.77 -34.29
N GLU A 378 25.98 -55.10 -33.21
CA GLU A 378 26.84 -54.17 -32.48
C GLU A 378 28.00 -54.88 -31.77
N ILE A 379 27.78 -56.08 -31.22
CA ILE A 379 28.85 -56.88 -30.60
C ILE A 379 29.85 -57.35 -31.66
N VAL A 380 29.37 -57.79 -32.83
CA VAL A 380 30.23 -58.20 -33.95
C VAL A 380 31.00 -57.00 -34.51
N ALA A 381 30.37 -55.84 -34.66
CA ALA A 381 31.05 -54.63 -35.13
C ALA A 381 32.09 -54.11 -34.12
N GLY A 382 31.80 -54.18 -32.83
CA GLY A 382 32.74 -53.79 -31.76
C GLY A 382 33.10 -52.30 -31.74
N VAL A 383 32.21 -51.42 -32.20
CA VAL A 383 32.50 -49.98 -32.40
C VAL A 383 31.88 -49.04 -31.37
N THR A 384 30.93 -49.50 -30.56
CA THR A 384 30.21 -48.65 -29.59
C THR A 384 30.63 -48.94 -28.16
N ASP A 385 30.84 -47.89 -27.37
CA ASP A 385 31.11 -47.92 -25.93
C ASP A 385 29.86 -47.60 -25.08
N ALA A 386 28.74 -47.28 -25.72
CA ALA A 386 27.52 -46.79 -25.08
C ALA A 386 26.54 -47.89 -24.67
N LYS A 387 26.86 -49.16 -24.90
CA LYS A 387 25.94 -50.30 -24.66
C LYS A 387 26.61 -51.46 -23.94
N ALA A 388 25.85 -52.13 -23.08
CA ALA A 388 26.32 -53.29 -22.33
C ALA A 388 26.12 -54.59 -23.11
N VAL A 389 27.17 -55.43 -23.14
CA VAL A 389 27.08 -56.79 -23.69
C VAL A 389 26.52 -57.73 -22.61
N THR A 390 25.54 -58.56 -22.98
CA THR A 390 24.94 -59.55 -22.05
C THR A 390 25.47 -60.96 -22.30
N PRO A 391 25.40 -61.85 -21.30
CA PRO A 391 25.68 -63.28 -21.50
C PRO A 391 24.82 -63.91 -22.62
N TYR A 392 23.56 -63.47 -22.75
CA TYR A 392 22.68 -63.91 -23.83
C TYR A 392 23.17 -63.45 -25.21
N GLY A 393 23.61 -62.19 -25.33
CA GLY A 393 24.21 -61.67 -26.57
C GLY A 393 25.47 -62.43 -26.98
N LEU A 394 26.39 -62.70 -26.03
CA LEU A 394 27.60 -63.48 -26.28
C LEU A 394 27.29 -64.94 -26.68
N ALA A 395 26.32 -65.57 -26.01
CA ALA A 395 25.94 -66.94 -26.32
C ALA A 395 25.32 -67.07 -27.73
N ASN A 396 24.70 -66.00 -28.25
CA ASN A 396 23.99 -65.99 -29.52
C ASN A 396 24.75 -65.25 -30.65
N LEU A 397 26.05 -65.05 -30.51
CA LEU A 397 26.88 -64.56 -31.63
C LEU A 397 26.69 -65.43 -32.88
N PRO A 398 26.74 -64.84 -34.09
CA PRO A 398 26.54 -65.57 -35.33
C PRO A 398 27.47 -66.78 -35.41
N LYS A 399 26.88 -67.96 -35.58
CA LYS A 399 27.57 -69.24 -35.66
C LYS A 399 26.74 -70.23 -36.45
N SER A 400 27.41 -71.11 -37.17
CA SER A 400 26.84 -72.32 -37.77
C SER A 400 27.62 -73.51 -37.27
N LEU A 401 26.98 -74.40 -36.50
CA LEU A 401 27.60 -75.60 -35.94
C LEU A 401 27.35 -76.85 -36.81
N THR A 402 27.35 -76.67 -38.13
CA THR A 402 27.24 -77.74 -39.13
C THR A 402 28.62 -78.33 -39.46
N PRO A 403 28.70 -79.45 -40.21
CA PRO A 403 29.99 -79.98 -40.69
C PRO A 403 30.83 -78.97 -41.47
N ASN A 404 30.17 -78.02 -42.17
CA ASN A 404 30.81 -76.87 -42.82
C ASN A 404 30.30 -75.59 -42.14
N GLY A 405 30.97 -75.21 -41.06
CA GLY A 405 30.46 -74.26 -40.08
C GLY A 405 31.39 -73.08 -39.82
N TYR A 406 30.93 -72.18 -38.97
CA TYR A 406 31.69 -71.00 -38.55
C TYR A 406 31.30 -70.54 -37.14
N TYR A 407 32.19 -69.76 -36.52
CA TYR A 407 31.93 -69.04 -35.29
C TYR A 407 32.55 -67.65 -35.37
N ILE A 408 31.76 -66.59 -35.09
CA ILE A 408 32.22 -65.20 -35.09
C ILE A 408 32.40 -64.71 -33.65
N TRP A 409 33.54 -64.10 -33.37
CA TRP A 409 33.86 -63.43 -32.12
C TRP A 409 33.49 -61.93 -32.14
N PRO A 410 33.38 -61.27 -30.98
CA PRO A 410 33.26 -59.82 -30.93
C PRO A 410 34.39 -59.13 -31.71
N GLY A 411 34.06 -58.07 -32.44
CA GLY A 411 35.02 -57.38 -33.33
C GLY A 411 35.21 -58.05 -34.71
N GLY A 412 34.42 -59.08 -35.03
CA GLY A 412 34.28 -59.62 -36.40
C GLY A 412 35.28 -60.70 -36.79
N PHE A 413 36.27 -61.00 -35.94
CA PHE A 413 37.16 -62.14 -36.16
C PHE A 413 36.33 -63.43 -36.18
N MET A 414 36.63 -64.36 -37.09
CA MET A 414 35.87 -65.59 -37.24
C MET A 414 36.77 -66.80 -37.54
N MET A 415 36.32 -67.97 -37.09
CA MET A 415 36.87 -69.27 -37.44
C MET A 415 35.86 -70.04 -38.26
N GLN A 416 36.32 -70.70 -39.31
CA GLN A 416 35.51 -71.57 -40.16
C GLN A 416 36.15 -72.95 -40.26
N TRP A 417 35.32 -73.98 -40.39
CA TRP A 417 35.78 -75.34 -40.66
C TRP A 417 34.98 -75.95 -41.81
N ILE A 418 35.68 -76.73 -42.63
CA ILE A 418 35.10 -77.36 -43.83
C ILE A 418 35.51 -78.82 -43.85
N GLN A 419 34.53 -79.69 -44.02
CA GLN A 419 34.68 -81.11 -44.28
C GLN A 419 34.31 -81.39 -45.74
N TYR A 420 35.28 -81.85 -46.51
CA TYR A 420 35.05 -82.36 -47.86
C TYR A 420 35.17 -83.89 -47.82
N ARG A 421 34.16 -84.61 -48.32
CA ARG A 421 34.12 -86.09 -48.30
C ARG A 421 33.89 -86.60 -49.71
N ASN A 422 34.96 -87.11 -50.30
CA ASN A 422 34.94 -87.76 -51.61
C ASN A 422 36.17 -88.65 -51.71
N VAL A 423 36.06 -89.76 -52.45
CA VAL A 423 37.17 -90.69 -52.63
C VAL A 423 38.04 -90.19 -53.78
N PHE A 424 39.31 -89.92 -53.47
CA PHE A 424 40.34 -89.54 -54.43
C PHE A 424 41.39 -90.65 -54.50
N THR A 425 41.68 -91.12 -55.70
CA THR A 425 42.70 -92.14 -55.98
C THR A 425 43.85 -91.62 -56.85
N ALA A 426 43.88 -90.30 -57.08
CA ALA A 426 44.87 -89.58 -57.84
C ALA A 426 45.00 -88.15 -57.28
N GLU A 427 46.06 -87.45 -57.66
CA GLU A 427 46.20 -86.03 -57.35
C GLU A 427 45.01 -85.24 -57.90
N ALA A 428 44.55 -84.26 -57.13
CA ALA A 428 43.35 -83.51 -57.45
C ALA A 428 43.47 -82.06 -56.98
N THR A 429 42.80 -81.16 -57.69
CA THR A 429 42.62 -79.76 -57.30
C THR A 429 41.14 -79.52 -57.04
N ILE A 430 40.81 -79.15 -55.81
CA ILE A 430 39.43 -79.04 -55.34
C ILE A 430 39.14 -77.59 -54.96
N PRO A 431 38.20 -76.92 -55.65
CA PRO A 431 37.73 -75.61 -55.21
C PRO A 431 36.87 -75.77 -53.96
N ILE A 432 37.09 -74.89 -52.98
CA ILE A 432 36.31 -74.84 -51.74
C ILE A 432 35.65 -73.46 -51.61
N THR A 433 34.39 -73.46 -51.15
CA THR A 433 33.66 -72.23 -50.81
C THR A 433 33.54 -72.14 -49.30
N PHE A 434 33.84 -70.97 -48.74
CA PHE A 434 33.70 -70.76 -47.31
C PHE A 434 32.23 -70.64 -46.91
N PRO A 435 31.81 -71.20 -45.76
CA PRO A 435 30.46 -71.04 -45.23
C PRO A 435 30.00 -69.58 -45.14
N LEU A 436 30.92 -68.67 -44.81
CA LEU A 436 30.71 -67.23 -44.82
C LEU A 436 31.94 -66.53 -45.45
N SER A 437 31.71 -65.43 -46.17
CA SER A 437 32.84 -64.62 -46.67
C SER A 437 33.45 -63.79 -45.56
N PHE A 438 34.77 -63.78 -45.47
CA PHE A 438 35.54 -62.84 -44.67
C PHE A 438 35.35 -61.41 -45.22
N THR A 439 35.53 -60.41 -44.36
CA THR A 439 35.28 -59.00 -44.69
C THR A 439 36.56 -58.20 -44.97
N GLU A 440 37.69 -58.61 -44.40
CA GLU A 440 38.96 -57.90 -44.43
C GLU A 440 40.14 -58.81 -44.83
N MET A 441 40.27 -60.00 -44.22
CA MET A 441 41.45 -60.85 -44.42
C MET A 441 41.20 -62.34 -44.16
N VAL A 442 42.08 -63.17 -44.74
CA VAL A 442 42.16 -64.61 -44.47
C VAL A 442 43.55 -64.93 -43.93
N LEU A 443 43.60 -65.54 -42.75
CA LEU A 443 44.82 -65.95 -42.05
C LEU A 443 45.26 -67.37 -42.47
N PRO A 444 46.46 -67.84 -42.04
CA PRO A 444 46.99 -69.13 -42.43
C PRO A 444 45.99 -70.27 -42.20
N GLN A 445 45.98 -71.18 -43.17
CA GLN A 445 45.00 -72.26 -43.27
C GLN A 445 45.69 -73.59 -43.07
N VAL A 446 45.00 -74.54 -42.43
CA VAL A 446 45.50 -75.91 -42.26
C VAL A 446 44.50 -76.84 -42.91
N ALA A 447 44.95 -77.60 -43.92
CA ALA A 447 44.22 -78.73 -44.45
C ALA A 447 44.87 -80.02 -43.98
N THR A 448 44.03 -80.98 -43.61
CA THR A 448 44.44 -82.33 -43.24
C THR A 448 43.67 -83.31 -44.09
N ALA A 449 44.35 -84.23 -44.76
CA ALA A 449 43.68 -85.28 -45.52
C ALA A 449 42.89 -86.20 -44.57
N PHE A 450 41.73 -86.66 -45.03
CA PHE A 450 40.85 -87.54 -44.29
C PHE A 450 40.87 -88.93 -44.89
N ILE A 451 40.98 -89.95 -44.05
CA ILE A 451 40.79 -91.36 -44.41
C ILE A 451 39.65 -91.95 -43.57
N SER A 452 38.73 -92.65 -44.21
CA SER A 452 37.54 -93.22 -43.55
C SER A 452 37.84 -94.52 -42.80
N SER A 453 38.98 -95.14 -43.09
CA SER A 453 39.47 -96.36 -42.45
C SER A 453 41.00 -96.42 -42.56
N GLY A 454 41.65 -97.16 -41.66
CA GLY A 454 43.08 -97.40 -41.76
C GLY A 454 43.39 -98.22 -43.03
N THR A 455 44.31 -97.75 -43.87
CA THR A 455 44.68 -98.43 -45.10
C THR A 455 46.20 -98.57 -45.25
N ARG A 456 46.63 -99.41 -46.20
CA ARG A 456 48.05 -99.53 -46.61
C ARG A 456 48.39 -98.68 -47.83
N PHE A 457 47.44 -97.87 -48.32
CA PHE A 457 47.67 -96.95 -49.43
C PHE A 457 48.56 -95.79 -48.96
N LYS A 458 49.26 -95.10 -49.88
CA LYS A 458 49.99 -93.89 -49.54
C LYS A 458 49.00 -92.73 -49.39
N ASP A 459 49.12 -91.95 -48.32
CA ASP A 459 48.21 -90.84 -48.06
C ASP A 459 48.49 -89.66 -48.99
N LEU A 460 47.42 -89.08 -49.56
CA LEU A 460 47.51 -87.77 -50.24
C LEU A 460 47.74 -86.69 -49.18
N ILE A 461 48.70 -85.79 -49.42
CA ILE A 461 48.93 -84.61 -48.60
C ILE A 461 47.99 -83.50 -49.10
N ALA A 462 47.27 -82.86 -48.18
CA ALA A 462 46.42 -81.71 -48.49
C ALA A 462 47.19 -80.40 -48.27
N GLN A 463 47.27 -79.58 -49.30
CA GLN A 463 47.87 -78.25 -49.26
C GLN A 463 46.88 -77.21 -49.76
N ILE A 464 46.94 -76.00 -49.21
CA ILE A 464 46.01 -74.94 -49.56
C ILE A 464 46.75 -73.87 -50.35
N MET A 465 46.17 -73.49 -51.49
CA MET A 465 46.62 -72.35 -52.28
C MET A 465 46.08 -71.03 -51.69
N PRO A 466 46.65 -69.87 -52.05
CA PRO A 466 46.15 -68.58 -51.59
C PRO A 466 44.64 -68.43 -51.82
N ALA A 467 43.90 -68.12 -50.74
CA ALA A 467 42.45 -67.98 -50.78
C ALA A 467 42.01 -66.53 -51.02
N SER A 468 40.81 -66.39 -51.58
CA SER A 468 40.05 -65.14 -51.58
C SER A 468 39.24 -65.02 -50.28
N LEU A 469 38.54 -63.91 -50.10
CA LEU A 469 37.68 -63.70 -48.92
C LEU A 469 36.54 -64.72 -48.80
N GLY A 470 36.10 -65.35 -49.90
CA GLY A 470 34.95 -66.27 -49.90
C GLY A 470 35.26 -67.71 -50.33
N SER A 471 36.47 -67.99 -50.80
CA SER A 471 36.81 -69.29 -51.39
C SER A 471 38.31 -69.54 -51.41
N GLY A 472 38.69 -70.81 -51.52
CA GLY A 472 40.07 -71.25 -51.66
C GLY A 472 40.19 -72.45 -52.59
N THR A 473 41.39 -73.02 -52.65
CA THR A 473 41.63 -74.25 -53.42
C THR A 473 42.54 -75.18 -52.63
N VAL A 474 42.15 -76.44 -52.51
CA VAL A 474 42.97 -77.50 -51.92
C VAL A 474 43.59 -78.35 -53.02
N GLN A 475 44.90 -78.53 -52.95
CA GLN A 475 45.64 -79.48 -53.77
C GLN A 475 45.92 -80.73 -52.95
N LEU A 476 45.49 -81.87 -53.47
CA LEU A 476 45.86 -83.19 -52.97
C LEU A 476 47.02 -83.69 -53.81
N GLN A 477 48.18 -83.89 -53.19
CA GLN A 477 49.42 -84.30 -53.86
C GLN A 477 50.03 -85.53 -53.20
N ALA A 478 50.74 -86.33 -53.98
CA ALA A 478 51.47 -87.50 -53.49
C ALA A 478 52.97 -87.36 -53.78
N SER A 479 53.81 -87.90 -52.90
CA SER A 479 55.26 -87.92 -53.17
C SER A 479 55.67 -88.94 -54.24
N GLU A 480 54.84 -89.98 -54.50
CA GLU A 480 55.09 -91.04 -55.50
C GLU A 480 53.78 -91.60 -56.09
N SER A 481 53.83 -92.13 -57.31
CA SER A 481 52.66 -92.52 -58.12
C SER A 481 52.02 -93.88 -57.81
N GLN A 482 52.36 -94.54 -56.69
CA GLN A 482 51.86 -95.89 -56.38
C GLN A 482 50.65 -95.83 -55.44
N SER A 483 49.45 -95.79 -56.05
CA SER A 483 48.14 -95.91 -55.39
C SER A 483 47.87 -94.89 -54.27
N PRO A 484 47.95 -93.58 -54.55
CA PRO A 484 47.62 -92.55 -53.56
C PRO A 484 46.12 -92.57 -53.23
N ARG A 485 45.76 -92.28 -51.98
CA ARG A 485 44.35 -92.22 -51.56
C ARG A 485 44.08 -91.13 -50.54
N ALA A 486 42.92 -90.50 -50.66
CA ALA A 486 42.24 -89.77 -49.59
C ALA A 486 40.72 -89.98 -49.73
N ASP A 487 40.01 -90.08 -48.61
CA ASP A 487 38.54 -90.13 -48.59
C ASP A 487 37.94 -88.73 -48.33
N GLY A 488 38.76 -87.68 -48.42
CA GLY A 488 38.38 -86.30 -48.21
C GLY A 488 39.50 -85.46 -47.61
N PHE A 489 39.14 -84.30 -47.07
CA PHE A 489 40.00 -83.47 -46.25
C PHE A 489 39.17 -82.61 -45.29
N ASP A 490 39.83 -82.16 -44.23
CA ASP A 490 39.29 -81.21 -43.25
C ASP A 490 40.13 -79.94 -43.28
N ILE A 491 39.48 -78.79 -43.16
CA ILE A 491 40.14 -77.48 -43.15
C ILE A 491 39.68 -76.68 -41.96
N ILE A 492 40.62 -75.99 -41.31
CA ILE A 492 40.34 -74.88 -40.38
C ILE A 492 40.95 -73.60 -40.95
N ILE A 493 40.15 -72.53 -40.95
CA ILE A 493 40.49 -71.23 -41.53
C ILE A 493 40.12 -70.14 -40.53
N PHE A 494 41.02 -69.17 -40.35
CA PHE A 494 40.79 -67.99 -39.53
C PHE A 494 40.79 -66.74 -40.41
N GLY A 495 40.13 -65.68 -39.95
CA GLY A 495 40.13 -64.40 -40.65
C GLY A 495 39.11 -63.45 -40.06
N LYS A 496 38.89 -62.33 -40.74
CA LYS A 496 37.90 -61.32 -40.38
C LYS A 496 37.18 -60.87 -41.62
#